data_AF-A0A8H5EJ17-F1
#
_entry.id   AF-A0A8H5EJ17-F1
#
_cell.length_a   1.000
_cell.length_b   1.000
_cell.length_c   1.000
_cell.angle_alpha   90.00
_cell.angle_beta   90.00
_cell.angle_gamma   90.00
#
_symmetry.space_group_name_H-M   'P 1'
#
loop_
_entity.id
_entity.type
_entity.pdbx_description
1 polymer ?
#
loop_
_entity_poly.entity_id
_entity_poly.type
_entity_poly.pdbx_seq_one_letter_code
_entity_poly.pdbx_strand_id
1 'polypeptide(L)'
;MSRGGLATRTSDAIQAHLASIKEQERLSNPGKDTPTHTESGSMRTNSQGDLLRFEEQTPWIERTGWDKTYHGKSRDVLAALAASSFSRGTGPHLLGRQRTDDLHEDIFSTMEDERKIAAVLEALDVLLDRCEETAPCYPKPFILVHHPSSRRKYRVLFKRCLLLIFRSYRMDPDTRDRLTGIRFKKKQFRFLEAIWNHESLSDLDAQSPRTRLSLPGTEEDSLGGFTQRRLSHNYSEDEREDDEENVTESSEEDCEYWSDESQVVRHTGNEEPRGDEQVSQELIELLFGLSLSLCTEQVTDGQPSSTLLVFFSGILGFSSSSETFLPAKSYTPYLSGLLYIQRLLFLEMALPLRDYPTLELSQRPRTKQLERLEVVRKKYMVIGFQSAFEEMISLRSYGRVIARSESPAFLLRWSEDDQTVHCGDLFHISMAEFRLLSKHIVQQTDMLREELMFGWGRFVDLSRLKDDLKNAEEGFSFVTHQKNNIDNAYLQLCERACSVRRGGLTVRGNWNQKAVFKYSSRGGVV
;
A
#
# COMPACT_ATOMS: atom_id res chain seq x y z
N MET A 1 -8.77 72.20 11.33
CA MET A 1 -9.25 71.85 9.97
C MET A 1 -9.93 70.49 10.02
N SER A 2 -10.75 70.15 9.02
CA SER A 2 -11.73 69.05 9.06
C SER A 2 -11.18 67.70 8.53
N ARG A 3 -12.03 66.65 8.64
CA ARG A 3 -11.97 65.25 8.14
C ARG A 3 -11.41 64.22 9.15
N GLY A 4 -12.05 63.08 9.44
CA GLY A 4 -13.41 62.58 9.09
C GLY A 4 -13.43 61.30 8.25
N GLY A 5 -14.17 60.27 8.72
CA GLY A 5 -14.36 58.94 8.11
C GLY A 5 -13.34 57.88 8.60
N LEU A 6 -13.67 56.59 8.71
CA LEU A 6 -14.92 55.84 8.45
C LEU A 6 -14.86 54.48 9.20
N ALA A 7 -16.00 53.77 9.33
CA ALA A 7 -16.16 52.34 9.70
C ALA A 7 -16.58 51.95 11.13
N THR A 8 -17.80 52.32 11.53
CA THR A 8 -18.62 51.59 12.53
C THR A 8 -19.78 50.88 11.82
N ARG A 9 -19.55 49.66 11.31
CA ARG A 9 -20.61 48.84 10.67
C ARG A 9 -20.54 47.32 10.90
N THR A 10 -19.48 46.82 11.54
CA THR A 10 -19.31 45.38 11.84
C THR A 10 -19.73 44.98 13.26
N SER A 11 -19.85 45.92 14.20
CA SER A 11 -20.26 45.64 15.59
C SER A 11 -21.73 45.23 15.70
N ASP A 12 -22.62 45.99 15.05
CA ASP A 12 -24.07 45.87 15.27
C ASP A 12 -24.64 44.55 14.71
N ALA A 13 -24.10 44.04 13.60
CA ALA A 13 -24.49 42.75 13.04
C ALA A 13 -24.08 41.57 13.95
N ILE A 14 -22.92 41.65 14.60
CA ILE A 14 -22.44 40.64 15.54
C ILE A 14 -23.27 40.69 16.83
N GLN A 15 -23.60 41.89 17.33
CA GLN A 15 -24.50 42.03 18.48
C GLN A 15 -25.93 41.57 18.18
N ALA A 16 -26.47 41.82 16.98
CA ALA A 16 -27.77 41.32 16.56
C ALA A 16 -27.79 39.77 16.46
N HIS A 17 -26.70 39.16 15.97
CA HIS A 17 -26.58 37.71 15.91
C HIS A 17 -26.48 37.07 17.31
N LEU A 18 -25.68 37.65 18.20
CA LEU A 18 -25.58 37.21 19.61
C LEU A 18 -26.89 37.41 20.39
N ALA A 19 -27.66 38.45 20.08
CA ALA A 19 -29.00 38.64 20.63
C ALA A 19 -29.97 37.56 20.11
N SER A 20 -29.95 37.27 18.80
CA SER A 20 -30.76 36.21 18.20
C SER A 20 -30.48 34.84 18.81
N ILE A 21 -29.22 34.49 19.05
CA ILE A 21 -28.83 33.22 19.70
C ILE A 21 -29.38 33.15 21.13
N LYS A 22 -29.26 34.23 21.93
CA LYS A 22 -29.82 34.28 23.28
C LYS A 22 -31.35 34.21 23.33
N GLU A 23 -32.04 34.76 22.34
CA GLU A 23 -33.49 34.62 22.19
C GLU A 23 -33.87 33.16 21.88
N GLN A 24 -33.05 32.48 21.07
CA GLN A 24 -33.24 31.09 20.64
C GLN A 24 -32.98 30.09 21.78
N GLU A 25 -31.91 30.28 22.56
CA GLU A 25 -31.63 29.49 23.77
C GLU A 25 -32.74 29.63 24.82
N ARG A 26 -33.35 30.82 24.94
CA ARG A 26 -34.40 31.10 25.92
C ARG A 26 -35.74 30.43 25.60
N LEU A 27 -35.97 30.01 24.35
CA LEU A 27 -37.17 29.29 23.92
C LEU A 27 -37.02 27.76 23.97
N SER A 28 -35.80 27.24 24.20
CA SER A 28 -35.49 25.81 24.03
C SER A 28 -35.35 25.01 25.34
N ASN A 29 -35.63 25.59 26.52
CA ASN A 29 -35.63 24.81 27.77
C ASN A 29 -36.48 25.42 28.90
N PRO A 30 -37.55 24.76 29.38
CA PRO A 30 -38.16 25.03 30.68
C PRO A 30 -37.36 24.30 31.78
N GLY A 31 -36.67 25.07 32.63
CA GLY A 31 -35.70 24.51 33.59
C GLY A 31 -36.28 23.88 34.87
N LYS A 32 -35.38 23.31 35.69
CA LYS A 32 -35.62 23.14 37.14
C LYS A 32 -34.35 22.91 37.98
N ASP A 33 -34.43 23.37 39.22
CA ASP A 33 -33.37 23.49 40.25
C ASP A 33 -33.60 22.52 41.45
N THR A 34 -32.62 22.20 42.33
CA THR A 34 -31.17 22.52 42.30
C THR A 34 -30.25 21.28 42.55
N PRO A 35 -29.79 20.87 43.77
CA PRO A 35 -28.39 20.43 43.84
C PRO A 35 -28.03 19.14 44.63
N THR A 36 -26.81 18.65 44.36
CA THR A 36 -25.88 17.87 45.23
C THR A 36 -26.33 16.56 45.89
N HIS A 37 -25.63 15.45 45.58
CA HIS A 37 -24.52 14.98 46.43
C HIS A 37 -23.61 13.93 45.74
N THR A 38 -22.38 13.83 46.23
CA THR A 38 -21.29 12.93 45.80
C THR A 38 -21.57 11.47 46.13
N GLU A 39 -21.20 10.51 45.26
CA GLU A 39 -20.31 9.40 45.65
C GLU A 39 -19.72 8.62 44.46
N SER A 40 -18.61 7.94 44.72
CA SER A 40 -17.87 7.12 43.75
C SER A 40 -18.52 5.75 43.58
N GLY A 41 -18.77 5.33 42.34
CA GLY A 41 -19.37 4.04 42.04
C GLY A 41 -19.01 3.52 40.66
N SER A 42 -18.01 2.64 40.58
CA SER A 42 -17.73 1.86 39.37
C SER A 42 -18.86 0.86 39.14
N MET A 43 -19.72 1.12 38.15
CA MET A 43 -20.59 0.10 37.57
C MET A 43 -20.65 0.24 36.06
N ARG A 44 -20.27 -0.83 35.37
CA ARG A 44 -20.65 -1.07 33.97
C ARG A 44 -22.16 -1.28 33.92
N THR A 45 -22.85 -0.56 33.05
CA THR A 45 -24.23 -0.87 32.67
C THR A 45 -24.28 -1.16 31.17
N ASN A 46 -24.61 -2.41 30.83
CA ASN A 46 -24.77 -2.86 29.45
C ASN A 46 -26.05 -2.29 28.80
N SER A 47 -26.11 -2.47 27.47
CA SER A 47 -27.33 -2.51 26.64
C SER A 47 -28.18 -1.23 26.52
N GLN A 48 -27.72 -0.29 25.69
CA GLN A 48 -28.50 0.24 24.55
C GLN A 48 -27.63 1.21 23.70
N GLY A 49 -27.23 0.79 22.48
CA GLY A 49 -26.62 1.67 21.47
C GLY A 49 -25.28 1.19 20.90
N ASP A 50 -25.31 0.26 19.94
CA ASP A 50 -24.13 -0.30 19.25
C ASP A 50 -23.96 0.21 17.79
N LEU A 51 -24.50 1.40 17.48
CA LEU A 51 -24.14 2.15 16.26
C LEU A 51 -23.27 3.33 16.67
N LEU A 52 -22.37 3.76 15.78
CA LEU A 52 -21.49 4.91 16.00
C LEU A 52 -22.30 6.14 16.44
N ARG A 53 -21.76 6.90 17.39
CA ARG A 53 -22.39 8.12 17.88
C ARG A 53 -22.54 9.12 16.76
N PHE A 54 -23.50 10.04 16.88
CA PHE A 54 -23.73 11.08 15.86
C PHE A 54 -22.46 11.89 15.53
N GLU A 55 -21.59 12.11 16.52
CA GLU A 55 -20.29 12.80 16.38
C GLU A 55 -19.25 11.99 15.56
N GLU A 56 -19.43 10.67 15.44
CA GLU A 56 -18.55 9.74 14.72
C GLU A 56 -19.09 9.42 13.29
N GLN A 57 -20.36 9.74 13.02
CA GLN A 57 -21.00 9.59 11.71
C GLN A 57 -20.59 10.72 10.76
N THR A 58 -19.38 10.64 10.22
CA THR A 58 -18.94 11.52 9.14
C THR A 58 -19.60 11.14 7.81
N PRO A 59 -19.72 12.06 6.82
CA PRO A 59 -20.28 11.75 5.49
C PRO A 59 -19.56 10.58 4.78
N TRP A 60 -18.28 10.36 5.09
CA TRP A 60 -17.53 9.20 4.63
C TRP A 60 -18.07 7.89 5.21
N ILE A 61 -18.30 7.83 6.52
CA ILE A 61 -18.83 6.65 7.22
C ILE A 61 -20.30 6.39 6.84
N GLU A 62 -21.09 7.45 6.65
CA GLU A 62 -22.44 7.34 6.10
C GLU A 62 -22.45 6.74 4.69
N ARG A 63 -21.57 7.22 3.79
CA ARG A 63 -21.47 6.71 2.42
C ARG A 63 -20.94 5.28 2.34
N THR A 64 -20.00 4.88 3.19
CA THR A 64 -19.47 3.51 3.21
C THR A 64 -20.42 2.52 3.87
N GLY A 65 -21.29 2.98 4.78
CA GLY A 65 -22.24 2.14 5.50
C GLY A 65 -21.56 1.08 6.39
N TRP A 66 -20.28 1.27 6.74
CA TRP A 66 -19.49 0.27 7.47
C TRP A 66 -20.03 -0.01 8.86
N ASP A 67 -20.46 1.03 9.58
CA ASP A 67 -21.10 0.90 10.89
C ASP A 67 -22.25 -0.14 10.85
N LYS A 68 -23.21 0.06 9.95
CA LYS A 68 -24.33 -0.87 9.71
C LYS A 68 -23.89 -2.24 9.17
N THR A 69 -22.84 -2.29 8.35
CA THR A 69 -22.36 -3.52 7.70
C THR A 69 -21.62 -4.45 8.68
N TYR A 70 -20.91 -3.89 9.65
CA TYR A 70 -20.12 -4.61 10.66
C TYR A 70 -20.73 -4.62 12.06
N HIS A 71 -21.87 -3.96 12.25
CA HIS A 71 -22.69 -4.04 13.46
C HIS A 71 -22.96 -5.51 13.85
N GLY A 72 -22.77 -5.83 15.14
CA GLY A 72 -22.96 -7.18 15.68
C GLY A 72 -21.93 -8.23 15.22
N LYS A 73 -20.85 -7.85 14.52
CA LYS A 73 -19.78 -8.75 14.06
C LYS A 73 -18.47 -8.44 14.77
N SER A 74 -17.67 -9.47 15.04
CA SER A 74 -16.32 -9.26 15.57
C SER A 74 -15.40 -8.68 14.50
N ARG A 75 -15.07 -7.39 14.67
CA ARG A 75 -14.14 -6.68 13.79
C ARG A 75 -12.70 -7.20 13.96
N ASP A 76 -12.33 -7.66 15.16
CA ASP A 76 -11.04 -8.30 15.41
C ASP A 76 -10.90 -9.64 14.69
N VAL A 77 -11.93 -10.50 14.73
CA VAL A 77 -11.93 -11.77 13.97
C VAL A 77 -11.86 -11.51 12.47
N LEU A 78 -12.65 -10.56 11.95
CA LEU A 78 -12.60 -10.15 10.55
C LEU A 78 -11.22 -9.61 10.13
N ALA A 79 -10.57 -8.80 10.99
CA ALA A 79 -9.22 -8.30 10.77
C ALA A 79 -8.17 -9.42 10.77
N ALA A 80 -8.26 -10.34 11.74
CA ALA A 80 -7.36 -11.49 11.90
C ALA A 80 -7.49 -12.48 10.74
N LEU A 81 -8.71 -12.73 10.25
CA LEU A 81 -8.96 -13.52 9.04
C LEU A 81 -8.27 -12.90 7.81
N ALA A 82 -8.36 -11.58 7.65
CA ALA A 82 -7.72 -10.84 6.57
C ALA A 82 -6.22 -10.49 6.82
N ALA A 83 -5.59 -10.98 7.90
CA ALA A 83 -4.22 -10.62 8.28
C ALA A 83 -3.14 -11.43 7.54
N SER A 84 -2.10 -10.73 7.07
CA SER A 84 -0.96 -11.33 6.35
C SER A 84 0.08 -11.91 7.32
N SER A 85 -0.03 -13.20 7.65
CA SER A 85 0.93 -13.92 8.52
C SER A 85 1.94 -14.72 7.69
N PHE A 86 2.92 -14.05 7.08
CA PHE A 86 3.89 -14.68 6.16
C PHE A 86 5.20 -15.15 6.81
N SER A 87 5.23 -15.33 8.14
CA SER A 87 6.36 -15.95 8.81
C SER A 87 6.31 -17.48 8.66
N ARG A 88 6.99 -17.98 7.62
CA ARG A 88 7.19 -19.42 7.36
C ARG A 88 7.75 -20.10 8.62
N GLY A 89 6.88 -20.75 9.41
CA GLY A 89 7.24 -21.52 10.61
C GLY A 89 6.56 -21.11 11.94
N THR A 90 5.68 -20.10 11.98
CA THR A 90 5.14 -19.58 13.27
C THR A 90 3.74 -20.12 13.62
N GLY A 91 3.67 -21.34 14.15
CA GLY A 91 2.49 -21.85 14.89
C GLY A 91 1.17 -21.95 14.09
N PRO A 92 0.04 -22.16 14.77
CA PRO A 92 -1.29 -21.90 14.23
C PRO A 92 -1.59 -20.38 14.27
N HIS A 93 -2.35 -19.87 13.30
CA HIS A 93 -2.69 -18.45 13.23
C HIS A 93 -3.97 -18.15 14.03
N LEU A 94 -3.86 -17.32 15.07
CA LEU A 94 -4.98 -16.97 15.96
C LEU A 94 -6.00 -16.07 15.22
N LEU A 95 -7.28 -16.45 15.27
CA LEU A 95 -8.39 -15.74 14.64
C LEU A 95 -9.29 -15.02 15.64
N GLY A 96 -9.53 -15.57 16.83
CA GLY A 96 -10.38 -14.96 17.86
C GLY A 96 -10.08 -15.49 19.25
N ARG A 97 -10.34 -14.71 20.31
CA ARG A 97 -10.02 -15.11 21.69
C ARG A 97 -11.28 -15.29 22.54
N GLN A 98 -11.22 -16.28 23.43
CA GLN A 98 -12.26 -16.62 24.40
C GLN A 98 -12.80 -15.41 25.19
N ARG A 99 -11.91 -14.45 25.52
CA ARG A 99 -12.25 -13.29 26.37
C ARG A 99 -12.78 -12.05 25.65
N THR A 100 -12.72 -11.99 24.33
CA THR A 100 -13.07 -10.79 23.54
C THR A 100 -14.33 -10.95 22.71
N ASP A 101 -14.65 -12.18 22.28
CA ASP A 101 -15.62 -12.44 21.21
C ASP A 101 -16.80 -13.33 21.65
N ASP A 102 -17.09 -13.40 22.96
CA ASP A 102 -18.08 -14.31 23.58
C ASP A 102 -17.91 -15.78 23.16
N LEU A 103 -16.65 -16.21 23.03
CA LEU A 103 -16.27 -17.55 22.58
C LEU A 103 -16.05 -18.51 23.75
N HIS A 104 -16.40 -19.79 23.53
CA HIS A 104 -16.09 -20.85 24.48
C HIS A 104 -14.61 -21.28 24.44
N GLU A 105 -13.94 -21.14 23.30
CA GLU A 105 -12.51 -21.47 23.09
C GLU A 105 -11.87 -20.48 22.10
N ASP A 106 -10.54 -20.37 22.12
CA ASP A 106 -9.79 -19.58 21.13
C ASP A 106 -9.89 -20.24 19.73
N ILE A 107 -10.16 -19.44 18.70
CA ILE A 107 -10.27 -19.92 17.31
C ILE A 107 -8.92 -19.74 16.62
N PHE A 108 -8.46 -20.78 15.94
CA PHE A 108 -7.22 -20.78 15.15
C PHE A 108 -7.47 -21.29 13.74
N SER A 109 -6.73 -20.75 12.77
CA SER A 109 -6.41 -21.44 11.52
C SER A 109 -5.25 -22.39 11.79
N THR A 110 -5.38 -23.67 11.42
CA THR A 110 -4.36 -24.67 11.76
C THR A 110 -3.09 -24.48 10.94
N MET A 111 -1.97 -25.03 11.42
CA MET A 111 -0.70 -24.99 10.67
C MET A 111 -0.80 -25.74 9.32
N GLU A 112 -1.70 -26.72 9.19
CA GLU A 112 -1.98 -27.40 7.92
C GLU A 112 -2.78 -26.47 6.98
N ASP A 113 -3.84 -25.85 7.48
CA ASP A 113 -4.66 -24.91 6.70
C ASP A 113 -3.81 -23.75 6.18
N GLU A 114 -2.96 -23.15 7.03
CA GLU A 114 -2.07 -22.05 6.64
C GLU A 114 -1.01 -22.46 5.59
N ARG A 115 -0.55 -23.72 5.57
CA ARG A 115 0.33 -24.22 4.49
C ARG A 115 -0.42 -24.34 3.15
N LYS A 116 -1.62 -24.91 3.17
CA LYS A 116 -2.47 -25.06 1.97
C LYS A 116 -2.87 -23.69 1.43
N ILE A 117 -3.18 -22.74 2.31
CA ILE A 117 -3.39 -21.33 1.95
C ILE A 117 -2.11 -20.72 1.37
N ALA A 118 -0.94 -20.90 1.98
CA ALA A 118 0.31 -20.34 1.45
C ALA A 118 0.61 -20.80 0.01
N ALA A 119 0.44 -22.10 -0.29
CA ALA A 119 0.58 -22.64 -1.64
C ALA A 119 -0.45 -22.06 -2.63
N VAL A 120 -1.70 -21.87 -2.20
CA VAL A 120 -2.73 -21.16 -2.97
C VAL A 120 -2.33 -19.70 -3.27
N LEU A 121 -1.70 -19.01 -2.31
CA LEU A 121 -1.24 -17.63 -2.49
C LEU A 121 0.02 -17.52 -3.35
N GLU A 122 0.82 -18.58 -3.46
CA GLU A 122 1.92 -18.69 -4.42
C GLU A 122 1.36 -18.96 -5.84
N ALA A 123 0.38 -19.86 -5.98
CA ALA A 123 -0.34 -20.08 -7.24
C ALA A 123 -1.10 -18.82 -7.74
N LEU A 124 -1.59 -17.97 -6.84
CA LEU A 124 -2.19 -16.68 -7.20
C LEU A 124 -1.17 -15.72 -7.84
N ASP A 125 0.12 -15.73 -7.44
CA ASP A 125 1.11 -14.86 -8.12
C ASP A 125 1.27 -15.28 -9.58
N VAL A 126 1.33 -16.59 -9.86
CA VAL A 126 1.39 -17.14 -11.23
C VAL A 126 0.15 -16.75 -12.03
N LEU A 127 -1.05 -16.81 -11.43
CA LEU A 127 -2.29 -16.33 -12.07
C LEU A 127 -2.18 -14.84 -12.43
N LEU A 128 -1.73 -14.00 -11.50
CA LEU A 128 -1.64 -12.55 -11.71
C LEU A 128 -0.51 -12.17 -12.70
N ASP A 129 0.57 -12.95 -12.77
CA ASP A 129 1.57 -12.83 -13.83
C ASP A 129 0.93 -13.07 -15.21
N ARG A 130 0.09 -14.11 -15.36
CA ARG A 130 -0.65 -14.38 -16.61
C ARG A 130 -1.62 -13.24 -16.97
N CYS A 131 -2.36 -12.71 -16.01
CA CYS A 131 -3.25 -11.58 -16.29
C CYS A 131 -2.48 -10.30 -16.69
N GLU A 132 -1.25 -10.11 -16.18
CA GLU A 132 -0.37 -9.02 -16.59
C GLU A 132 0.24 -9.24 -18.00
N GLU A 133 0.57 -10.48 -18.38
CA GLU A 133 1.01 -10.83 -19.75
C GLU A 133 -0.02 -10.40 -20.82
N THR A 134 -1.32 -10.42 -20.50
CA THR A 134 -2.41 -10.08 -21.43
C THR A 134 -2.57 -8.56 -21.65
N ALA A 135 -2.08 -7.72 -20.72
CA ALA A 135 -2.26 -6.27 -20.72
C ALA A 135 -1.57 -5.46 -21.85
N PRO A 136 -0.35 -5.78 -22.34
CA PRO A 136 0.42 -4.89 -23.24
C PRO A 136 -0.27 -4.52 -24.56
N CYS A 137 -1.27 -5.29 -25.01
CA CYS A 137 -2.02 -4.98 -26.23
C CYS A 137 -3.16 -3.96 -26.02
N TYR A 138 -3.46 -3.54 -24.78
CA TYR A 138 -4.62 -2.70 -24.46
C TYR A 138 -4.25 -1.61 -23.44
N PRO A 139 -3.88 -0.39 -23.88
CA PRO A 139 -3.33 0.63 -22.98
C PRO A 139 -4.33 1.13 -21.94
N LYS A 140 -5.28 2.02 -22.28
CA LYS A 140 -6.30 2.48 -21.32
C LYS A 140 -7.51 1.54 -21.36
N PRO A 141 -8.09 1.10 -20.22
CA PRO A 141 -7.74 1.38 -18.82
C PRO A 141 -6.78 0.37 -18.14
N PHE A 142 -6.08 -0.50 -18.87
CA PHE A 142 -5.32 -1.65 -18.36
C PHE A 142 -3.81 -1.43 -18.19
N ILE A 143 -3.34 -0.18 -18.24
CA ILE A 143 -1.92 0.19 -18.04
C ILE A 143 -1.34 -0.50 -16.80
N LEU A 144 -0.25 -1.22 -16.99
CA LEU A 144 0.48 -1.88 -15.90
C LEU A 144 1.16 -0.85 -15.00
N VAL A 145 1.21 -1.12 -13.69
CA VAL A 145 1.81 -0.17 -12.74
C VAL A 145 3.33 -0.19 -12.90
N HIS A 146 3.92 0.96 -13.23
CA HIS A 146 5.36 1.10 -13.48
C HIS A 146 6.24 0.67 -12.30
N HIS A 147 5.84 0.97 -11.06
CA HIS A 147 6.70 0.74 -9.89
C HIS A 147 6.49 -0.66 -9.26
N PRO A 148 7.54 -1.50 -9.14
CA PRO A 148 7.42 -2.86 -8.59
C PRO A 148 6.85 -2.94 -7.17
N SER A 149 7.10 -1.92 -6.32
CA SER A 149 6.51 -1.88 -4.98
C SER A 149 4.99 -1.72 -4.99
N SER A 150 4.43 -1.03 -5.98
CA SER A 150 2.98 -0.85 -6.14
C SER A 150 2.33 -2.12 -6.69
N ARG A 151 2.96 -2.79 -7.67
CA ARG A 151 2.61 -4.16 -8.10
C ARG A 151 2.52 -5.11 -6.91
N ARG A 152 3.56 -5.18 -6.07
CA ARG A 152 3.59 -6.01 -4.85
C ARG A 152 2.49 -5.63 -3.85
N LYS A 153 2.28 -4.33 -3.58
CA LYS A 153 1.22 -3.84 -2.68
C LYS A 153 -0.16 -4.29 -3.15
N TYR A 154 -0.48 -4.14 -4.43
CA TYR A 154 -1.81 -4.45 -4.97
C TYR A 154 -2.09 -5.95 -4.96
N ARG A 155 -1.10 -6.79 -5.31
CA ARG A 155 -1.21 -8.26 -5.16
C ARG A 155 -1.48 -8.69 -3.72
N VAL A 156 -0.81 -8.07 -2.74
CA VAL A 156 -1.04 -8.36 -1.31
C VAL A 156 -2.48 -8.07 -0.88
N LEU A 157 -3.16 -7.07 -1.44
CA LEU A 157 -4.58 -6.82 -1.13
C LEU A 157 -5.48 -7.96 -1.57
N PHE A 158 -5.27 -8.52 -2.76
CA PHE A 158 -6.05 -9.67 -3.22
C PHE A 158 -5.67 -10.96 -2.47
N LYS A 159 -4.40 -11.14 -2.09
CA LYS A 159 -3.98 -12.21 -1.18
C LYS A 159 -4.70 -12.14 0.18
N ARG A 160 -4.89 -10.94 0.74
CA ARG A 160 -5.68 -10.73 1.97
C ARG A 160 -7.16 -11.07 1.80
N CYS A 161 -7.73 -10.90 0.60
CA CYS A 161 -9.08 -11.36 0.27
C CYS A 161 -9.16 -12.90 0.30
N LEU A 162 -8.21 -13.59 -0.34
CA LEU A 162 -8.15 -15.05 -0.29
C LEU A 162 -7.88 -15.59 1.11
N LEU A 163 -7.04 -14.93 1.92
CA LEU A 163 -6.81 -15.27 3.34
C LEU A 163 -8.13 -15.24 4.13
N LEU A 164 -8.90 -14.15 4.03
CA LEU A 164 -10.23 -14.04 4.66
C LEU A 164 -11.13 -15.20 4.21
N ILE A 165 -11.19 -15.46 2.91
CA ILE A 165 -12.09 -16.45 2.30
C ILE A 165 -11.73 -17.87 2.73
N PHE A 166 -10.48 -18.31 2.59
CA PHE A 166 -10.08 -19.68 2.92
C PHE A 166 -10.12 -19.96 4.42
N ARG A 167 -9.68 -19.01 5.26
CA ARG A 167 -9.81 -19.18 6.72
C ARG A 167 -11.28 -19.24 7.14
N SER A 168 -12.15 -18.39 6.58
CA SER A 168 -13.60 -18.46 6.82
C SER A 168 -14.24 -19.75 6.27
N TYR A 169 -13.74 -20.29 5.15
CA TYR A 169 -14.19 -21.59 4.64
C TYR A 169 -13.85 -22.74 5.61
N ARG A 170 -12.72 -22.65 6.32
CA ARG A 170 -12.27 -23.64 7.32
C ARG A 170 -12.86 -23.45 8.72
N MET A 171 -13.46 -22.30 9.02
CA MET A 171 -14.24 -22.10 10.24
C MET A 171 -15.53 -22.93 10.25
N ASP A 172 -15.89 -23.40 11.44
CA ASP A 172 -17.22 -23.95 11.74
C ASP A 172 -18.35 -23.02 11.22
N PRO A 173 -19.36 -23.53 10.49
CA PRO A 173 -20.38 -22.70 9.86
C PRO A 173 -21.17 -21.79 10.82
N ASP A 174 -21.57 -22.31 11.98
CA ASP A 174 -22.39 -21.58 12.95
C ASP A 174 -21.56 -20.49 13.65
N THR A 175 -20.31 -20.80 13.96
CA THR A 175 -19.33 -19.84 14.50
C THR A 175 -18.93 -18.77 13.49
N ARG A 176 -18.78 -19.13 12.20
CA ARG A 176 -18.56 -18.16 11.13
C ARG A 176 -19.74 -17.21 11.00
N ASP A 177 -20.96 -17.72 10.89
CA ASP A 177 -22.14 -16.86 10.68
C ASP A 177 -22.33 -15.91 11.87
N ARG A 178 -22.22 -16.43 13.11
CA ARG A 178 -22.31 -15.65 14.36
C ARG A 178 -21.27 -14.54 14.46
N LEU A 179 -19.98 -14.81 14.18
CA LEU A 179 -18.91 -13.83 14.38
C LEU A 179 -18.72 -12.87 13.20
N THR A 180 -18.97 -13.33 11.98
CA THR A 180 -18.53 -12.64 10.75
C THR A 180 -19.67 -12.33 9.79
N GLY A 181 -20.77 -13.09 9.84
CA GLY A 181 -21.83 -13.09 8.82
C GLY A 181 -21.38 -13.48 7.42
N ILE A 182 -20.18 -14.08 7.25
CA ILE A 182 -19.64 -14.50 5.95
C ILE A 182 -20.39 -15.73 5.47
N ARG A 183 -21.02 -15.61 4.30
CA ARG A 183 -21.80 -16.67 3.64
C ARG A 183 -21.37 -16.80 2.19
N PHE A 184 -20.96 -18.00 1.78
CA PHE A 184 -20.50 -18.27 0.42
C PHE A 184 -21.68 -18.60 -0.50
N LYS A 185 -21.72 -17.99 -1.69
CA LYS A 185 -22.67 -18.39 -2.75
C LYS A 185 -22.26 -19.78 -3.29
N LYS A 186 -23.23 -20.55 -3.80
CA LYS A 186 -23.00 -21.92 -4.33
C LYS A 186 -21.85 -22.02 -5.34
N LYS A 187 -21.65 -21.01 -6.20
CA LYS A 187 -20.53 -20.96 -7.16
C LYS A 187 -19.17 -20.82 -6.47
N GLN A 188 -19.07 -19.92 -5.48
CA GLN A 188 -17.85 -19.72 -4.68
C GLN A 188 -17.51 -20.98 -3.89
N PHE A 189 -18.49 -21.58 -3.21
CA PHE A 189 -18.28 -22.80 -2.43
C PHE A 189 -17.73 -23.95 -3.29
N ARG A 190 -18.28 -24.17 -4.50
CA ARG A 190 -17.76 -25.20 -5.42
C ARG A 190 -16.30 -24.98 -5.82
N PHE A 191 -15.87 -23.74 -6.04
CA PHE A 191 -14.45 -23.46 -6.31
C PHE A 191 -13.60 -23.66 -5.06
N LEU A 192 -14.06 -23.24 -3.88
CA LEU A 192 -13.34 -23.43 -2.62
C LEU A 192 -13.13 -24.92 -2.32
N GLU A 193 -14.17 -25.73 -2.47
CA GLU A 193 -14.14 -27.18 -2.29
C GLU A 193 -13.22 -27.86 -3.32
N ALA A 194 -13.26 -27.46 -4.59
CA ALA A 194 -12.39 -28.00 -5.64
C ALA A 194 -10.91 -27.62 -5.41
N ILE A 195 -10.63 -26.37 -5.04
CA ILE A 195 -9.26 -25.90 -4.73
C ILE A 195 -8.73 -26.62 -3.48
N TRP A 196 -9.53 -26.68 -2.41
CA TRP A 196 -9.07 -27.22 -1.12
C TRP A 196 -8.71 -28.71 -1.19
N ASN A 197 -9.41 -29.47 -2.03
CA ASN A 197 -9.19 -30.90 -2.23
C ASN A 197 -8.33 -31.22 -3.47
N HIS A 198 -7.71 -30.22 -4.10
CA HIS A 198 -6.87 -30.42 -5.29
C HIS A 198 -5.57 -31.17 -4.93
N GLU A 199 -5.19 -32.16 -5.76
CA GLU A 199 -4.09 -33.10 -5.46
C GLU A 199 -2.76 -32.39 -5.15
N SER A 200 -2.41 -31.35 -5.90
CA SER A 200 -1.17 -30.59 -5.67
C SER A 200 -1.09 -29.81 -4.35
N LEU A 201 -2.16 -29.76 -3.55
CA LEU A 201 -2.13 -29.23 -2.18
C LEU A 201 -1.99 -30.34 -1.12
N SER A 202 -2.13 -31.60 -1.51
CA SER A 202 -2.06 -32.77 -0.62
C SER A 202 -0.63 -33.28 -0.43
N ASP A 203 0.24 -33.14 -1.42
CA ASP A 203 1.65 -33.55 -1.34
C ASP A 203 2.48 -32.75 -0.32
N LEU A 204 1.94 -31.62 0.16
CA LEU A 204 2.54 -30.76 1.18
C LEU A 204 2.62 -31.43 2.56
N ASP A 205 1.78 -32.43 2.83
CA ASP A 205 1.71 -33.12 4.12
C ASP A 205 2.73 -34.28 4.22
N ALA A 206 3.22 -34.79 3.09
CA ALA A 206 4.14 -35.94 3.02
C ALA A 206 5.63 -35.58 3.15
N GLN A 207 6.01 -34.32 2.90
CA GLN A 207 7.41 -33.90 2.83
C GLN A 207 7.89 -33.30 4.17
N SER A 208 8.72 -34.07 4.89
CA SER A 208 9.37 -33.66 6.14
C SER A 208 10.08 -32.30 6.00
N PRO A 209 9.94 -31.36 6.96
CA PRO A 209 10.33 -29.96 6.81
C PRO A 209 11.85 -29.69 6.86
N ARG A 210 12.69 -30.66 6.46
CA ARG A 210 14.16 -30.60 6.58
C ARG A 210 14.93 -30.77 5.27
N THR A 211 14.27 -30.90 4.12
CA THR A 211 14.98 -31.20 2.85
C THR A 211 14.48 -30.39 1.64
N ARG A 212 14.11 -29.12 1.85
CA ARG A 212 13.97 -28.13 0.76
C ARG A 212 14.96 -26.97 0.95
N LEU A 213 16.19 -27.29 0.53
CA LEU A 213 17.21 -26.43 -0.10
C LEU A 213 17.35 -24.96 0.37
N SER A 214 18.57 -24.65 0.83
CA SER A 214 19.08 -23.29 0.97
C SER A 214 19.01 -22.54 -0.37
N LEU A 215 18.26 -21.44 -0.44
CA LEU A 215 18.42 -20.46 -1.53
C LEU A 215 19.66 -19.59 -1.27
N PRO A 216 20.54 -19.40 -2.26
CA PRO A 216 21.45 -18.25 -2.28
C PRO A 216 20.65 -16.99 -2.62
N GLY A 217 20.82 -15.90 -1.87
CA GLY A 217 20.37 -14.57 -2.29
C GLY A 217 18.99 -14.11 -1.81
N THR A 218 18.43 -14.68 -0.75
CA THR A 218 17.36 -13.98 0.01
C THR A 218 18.03 -13.06 1.03
N GLU A 219 18.15 -11.77 0.73
CA GLU A 219 18.46 -10.78 1.78
C GLU A 219 17.32 -10.76 2.80
N GLU A 220 17.65 -10.86 4.09
CA GLU A 220 16.71 -10.93 5.21
C GLU A 220 16.04 -9.57 5.50
N ASP A 221 15.33 -9.01 4.53
CA ASP A 221 14.64 -7.71 4.71
C ASP A 221 13.26 -7.88 5.37
N SER A 222 13.31 -8.19 6.68
CA SER A 222 12.31 -7.89 7.72
C SER A 222 10.85 -7.68 7.28
N LEU A 223 10.19 -8.75 6.85
CA LEU A 223 8.76 -8.78 6.50
C LEU A 223 7.79 -8.46 7.66
N GLY A 224 8.28 -8.36 8.91
CA GLY A 224 7.49 -7.97 10.09
C GLY A 224 7.11 -6.48 10.17
N GLY A 225 7.51 -5.66 9.20
CA GLY A 225 7.32 -4.19 9.23
C GLY A 225 6.12 -3.63 8.46
N PHE A 226 5.32 -4.45 7.76
CA PHE A 226 4.17 -3.99 6.95
C PHE A 226 2.91 -3.71 7.79
N THR A 227 3.07 -2.84 8.79
CA THR A 227 1.92 -2.23 9.47
C THR A 227 1.15 -1.31 8.53
N GLN A 228 -0.14 -1.16 8.85
CA GLN A 228 -1.12 -0.27 8.22
C GLN A 228 -0.61 1.16 7.93
N ARG A 229 0.36 1.63 8.72
CA ARG A 229 0.98 2.95 8.65
C ARG A 229 1.75 3.22 7.34
N ARG A 230 2.36 2.21 6.69
CA ARG A 230 3.23 2.42 5.52
C ARG A 230 2.49 2.65 4.19
N LEU A 231 1.20 2.32 4.08
CA LEU A 231 0.41 2.67 2.87
C LEU A 231 0.00 4.14 2.84
N SER A 232 -0.14 4.77 4.02
CA SER A 232 -0.47 6.21 4.15
C SER A 232 0.68 7.15 3.79
N HIS A 233 1.93 6.67 3.77
CA HIS A 233 3.11 7.53 3.93
C HIS A 233 3.94 7.76 2.66
N ASN A 234 3.54 7.17 1.53
CA ASN A 234 4.32 7.17 0.29
C ASN A 234 3.54 7.78 -0.89
N TYR A 235 2.83 8.88 -0.63
CA TYR A 235 2.34 9.79 -1.67
C TYR A 235 3.49 10.73 -2.07
N SER A 236 4.34 10.27 -2.98
CA SER A 236 5.09 11.16 -3.88
C SER A 236 4.19 11.51 -5.07
N GLU A 237 4.29 12.74 -5.55
CA GLU A 237 3.41 13.33 -6.57
C GLU A 237 3.59 12.68 -7.96
N ASP A 238 2.74 11.72 -8.34
CA ASP A 238 2.74 11.15 -9.71
C ASP A 238 1.35 10.80 -10.28
N GLU A 239 0.25 11.10 -9.59
CA GLU A 239 -1.10 11.10 -10.18
C GLU A 239 -1.59 12.55 -10.41
N ARG A 240 -0.95 13.25 -11.35
CA ARG A 240 -1.62 14.30 -12.13
C ARG A 240 -2.30 13.63 -13.33
N GLU A 241 -3.55 13.23 -13.15
CA GLU A 241 -4.44 13.05 -14.30
C GLU A 241 -4.89 14.47 -14.72
N ASP A 242 -4.58 14.89 -15.95
CA ASP A 242 -5.02 16.17 -16.49
C ASP A 242 -6.55 16.20 -16.63
N ASP A 243 -7.20 16.98 -15.79
CA ASP A 243 -8.59 17.42 -15.97
C ASP A 243 -8.61 18.63 -16.95
N GLU A 244 -8.50 18.40 -18.25
CA GLU A 244 -9.01 19.35 -19.25
C GLU A 244 -9.95 18.67 -20.25
N GLU A 245 -11.25 18.95 -20.07
CA GLU A 245 -12.26 18.71 -21.11
C GLU A 245 -12.02 19.68 -22.27
N ASN A 246 -11.60 19.17 -23.43
CA ASN A 246 -11.86 19.87 -24.68
C ASN A 246 -12.24 18.90 -25.80
N VAL A 247 -13.42 19.12 -26.36
CA VAL A 247 -13.99 18.31 -27.44
C VAL A 247 -13.64 18.97 -28.77
N THR A 248 -12.68 18.40 -29.49
CA THR A 248 -12.47 18.66 -30.91
C THR A 248 -12.22 17.38 -31.70
N GLU A 249 -12.62 17.44 -32.96
CA GLU A 249 -13.00 16.29 -33.79
C GLU A 249 -11.84 15.81 -34.70
N SER A 250 -11.79 14.50 -34.94
CA SER A 250 -11.25 13.83 -36.14
C SER A 250 -9.90 14.27 -36.75
N SER A 251 -8.91 13.37 -36.69
CA SER A 251 -8.29 12.83 -37.91
C SER A 251 -7.68 11.45 -37.68
N GLU A 252 -8.01 10.49 -38.55
CA GLU A 252 -7.27 9.24 -38.72
C GLU A 252 -5.91 9.56 -39.35
N GLU A 253 -4.79 9.05 -38.82
CA GLU A 253 -3.61 8.64 -39.62
C GLU A 253 -2.54 7.89 -38.79
N ASP A 254 -2.02 6.85 -39.44
CA ASP A 254 -0.91 5.92 -39.18
C ASP A 254 -0.25 5.71 -37.79
N CYS A 255 -0.23 4.41 -37.42
CA CYS A 255 0.70 3.84 -36.44
C CYS A 255 2.08 3.60 -37.06
N GLU A 256 3.00 4.56 -36.95
CA GLU A 256 4.38 4.33 -37.39
C GLU A 256 5.20 3.47 -36.41
N TYR A 257 5.80 2.46 -37.02
CA TYR A 257 6.69 1.45 -36.48
C TYR A 257 8.02 2.05 -35.99
N TRP A 258 8.36 1.80 -34.73
CA TRP A 258 9.73 1.95 -34.21
C TRP A 258 10.25 0.60 -33.73
N SER A 259 10.90 -0.14 -34.64
CA SER A 259 11.94 -1.08 -34.24
C SER A 259 13.26 -0.32 -34.14
N ASP A 260 13.97 -0.48 -33.02
CA ASP A 260 15.41 -0.32 -32.99
C ASP A 260 16.05 -1.50 -32.26
N GLU A 261 17.10 -2.06 -32.86
CA GLU A 261 17.73 -3.30 -32.44
C GLU A 261 18.87 -3.04 -31.45
N SER A 262 18.64 -3.26 -30.16
CA SER A 262 19.72 -3.30 -29.16
C SER A 262 19.94 -4.71 -28.59
N GLN A 263 20.61 -5.53 -29.40
CA GLN A 263 21.48 -6.64 -28.99
C GLN A 263 20.90 -7.67 -28.00
N VAL A 264 20.15 -8.64 -28.55
CA VAL A 264 19.85 -9.90 -27.87
C VAL A 264 21.15 -10.71 -27.67
N VAL A 265 21.76 -10.60 -26.49
CA VAL A 265 22.85 -11.51 -26.08
C VAL A 265 22.26 -12.91 -25.87
N ARG A 266 22.39 -13.77 -26.89
CA ARG A 266 22.07 -15.20 -26.78
C ARG A 266 23.07 -15.88 -25.86
N HIS A 267 22.73 -16.02 -24.59
CA HIS A 267 23.37 -17.01 -23.72
C HIS A 267 22.96 -18.42 -24.17
N THR A 268 23.70 -18.96 -25.15
CA THR A 268 23.72 -20.39 -25.47
C THR A 268 24.58 -21.13 -24.45
N GLY A 269 24.12 -21.15 -23.20
CA GLY A 269 24.61 -22.06 -22.17
C GLY A 269 23.66 -23.23 -22.05
N ASN A 270 24.15 -24.46 -22.26
CA ASN A 270 23.42 -25.66 -21.87
C ASN A 270 23.43 -25.75 -20.34
N GLU A 271 22.49 -25.08 -19.68
CA GLU A 271 22.07 -25.47 -18.35
C GLU A 271 20.87 -26.41 -18.50
N GLU A 272 21.01 -27.65 -18.01
CA GLU A 272 19.88 -28.58 -17.93
C GLU A 272 18.76 -27.99 -17.07
N PRO A 273 17.48 -28.27 -17.39
CA PRO A 273 16.37 -27.76 -16.60
C PRO A 273 16.46 -28.28 -15.17
N ARG A 274 16.88 -27.42 -14.24
CA ARG A 274 16.70 -27.66 -12.81
C ARG A 274 15.20 -27.77 -12.57
N GLY A 275 14.78 -28.86 -11.95
CA GLY A 275 13.37 -29.20 -11.83
C GLY A 275 12.61 -28.24 -10.90
N ASP A 276 12.05 -27.18 -11.48
CA ASP A 276 11.00 -26.40 -10.85
C ASP A 276 9.69 -27.20 -10.91
N GLU A 277 9.07 -27.44 -9.74
CA GLU A 277 7.73 -28.03 -9.64
C GLU A 277 6.72 -27.06 -10.28
N GLN A 278 6.34 -27.34 -11.52
CA GLN A 278 5.44 -26.49 -12.29
C GLN A 278 4.05 -26.47 -11.63
N VAL A 279 3.65 -25.31 -11.10
CA VAL A 279 2.35 -25.12 -10.41
C VAL A 279 1.21 -25.65 -11.29
N SER A 280 0.35 -26.50 -10.73
CA SER A 280 -0.75 -27.15 -11.47
C SER A 280 -1.55 -26.14 -12.28
N GLN A 281 -1.66 -26.40 -13.58
CA GLN A 281 -2.49 -25.61 -14.49
C GLN A 281 -3.93 -25.56 -13.98
N GLU A 282 -4.51 -26.72 -13.63
CA GLU A 282 -5.89 -26.84 -13.16
C GLU A 282 -6.14 -26.01 -11.88
N LEU A 283 -5.19 -26.02 -10.93
CA LEU A 283 -5.26 -25.18 -9.73
C LEU A 283 -5.31 -23.68 -10.08
N ILE A 284 -4.54 -23.24 -11.08
CA ILE A 284 -4.57 -21.86 -11.58
C ILE A 284 -5.93 -21.54 -12.22
N GLU A 285 -6.53 -22.46 -12.97
CA GLU A 285 -7.87 -22.25 -13.57
C GLU A 285 -8.97 -22.19 -12.50
N LEU A 286 -8.92 -23.07 -11.50
CA LEU A 286 -9.86 -23.06 -10.37
C LEU A 286 -9.73 -21.76 -9.56
N LEU A 287 -8.50 -21.29 -9.31
CA LEU A 287 -8.24 -20.00 -8.65
C LEU A 287 -8.71 -18.81 -9.48
N PHE A 288 -8.59 -18.87 -10.80
CA PHE A 288 -9.15 -17.84 -11.68
C PHE A 288 -10.67 -17.85 -11.64
N GLY A 289 -11.30 -19.03 -11.67
CA GLY A 289 -12.74 -19.22 -11.51
C GLY A 289 -13.27 -18.68 -10.19
N LEU A 290 -12.57 -18.94 -9.07
CA LEU A 290 -12.86 -18.35 -7.77
C LEU A 290 -12.77 -16.83 -7.82
N SER A 291 -11.64 -16.29 -8.32
CA SER A 291 -11.38 -14.86 -8.41
C SER A 291 -12.46 -14.13 -9.21
N LEU A 292 -12.82 -14.65 -10.39
CA LEU A 292 -13.92 -14.14 -11.20
C LEU A 292 -15.27 -14.27 -10.48
N SER A 293 -15.51 -15.33 -9.70
CA SER A 293 -16.76 -15.49 -8.94
C SER A 293 -16.93 -14.48 -7.80
N LEU A 294 -15.83 -13.84 -7.35
CA LEU A 294 -15.84 -12.73 -6.40
C LEU A 294 -16.07 -11.40 -7.12
N CYS A 295 -15.39 -11.17 -8.24
CA CYS A 295 -15.51 -9.93 -9.03
C CYS A 295 -16.85 -9.81 -9.78
N THR A 296 -17.50 -10.92 -10.09
CA THR A 296 -18.80 -11.00 -10.80
C THR A 296 -19.97 -11.39 -9.90
N GLU A 297 -19.80 -11.33 -8.57
CA GLU A 297 -20.88 -11.62 -7.62
C GLU A 297 -22.03 -10.60 -7.77
N GLN A 298 -23.27 -11.09 -7.76
CA GLN A 298 -24.47 -10.25 -7.85
C GLN A 298 -24.85 -9.70 -6.47
N VAL A 299 -25.15 -8.40 -6.44
CA VAL A 299 -25.71 -7.69 -5.29
C VAL A 299 -27.04 -8.32 -4.87
N THR A 300 -27.23 -8.47 -3.57
CA THR A 300 -28.46 -8.95 -2.91
C THR A 300 -29.12 -7.77 -2.22
N ASP A 301 -30.45 -7.64 -2.33
CA ASP A 301 -31.26 -6.57 -1.72
C ASP A 301 -30.78 -5.13 -2.00
N GLY A 302 -30.12 -4.92 -3.14
CA GLY A 302 -29.54 -3.64 -3.53
C GLY A 302 -28.36 -3.16 -2.67
N GLN A 303 -27.80 -4.01 -1.79
CA GLN A 303 -26.70 -3.68 -0.88
C GLN A 303 -25.35 -4.14 -1.45
N PRO A 304 -24.44 -3.24 -1.90
CA PRO A 304 -23.15 -3.65 -2.45
C PRO A 304 -22.31 -4.52 -1.49
N SER A 305 -22.40 -4.23 -0.19
CA SER A 305 -21.75 -4.99 0.90
C SER A 305 -22.27 -6.41 1.10
N SER A 306 -23.32 -6.83 0.37
CA SER A 306 -23.73 -8.24 0.30
C SER A 306 -22.77 -9.11 -0.50
N THR A 307 -21.89 -8.50 -1.32
CA THR A 307 -20.89 -9.21 -2.13
C THR A 307 -19.59 -9.37 -1.35
N LEU A 308 -18.94 -10.53 -1.43
CA LEU A 308 -17.76 -10.83 -0.62
C LEU A 308 -16.58 -9.90 -0.90
N LEU A 309 -16.42 -9.41 -2.13
CA LEU A 309 -15.31 -8.53 -2.48
C LEU A 309 -15.48 -7.10 -1.93
N VAL A 310 -16.71 -6.58 -1.87
CA VAL A 310 -17.02 -5.28 -1.24
C VAL A 310 -17.07 -5.42 0.30
N PHE A 311 -17.57 -6.53 0.82
CA PHE A 311 -17.48 -6.85 2.25
C PHE A 311 -16.01 -6.98 2.69
N PHE A 312 -15.16 -7.60 1.89
CA PHE A 312 -13.71 -7.61 2.16
C PHE A 312 -13.10 -6.22 2.10
N SER A 313 -13.45 -5.39 1.11
CA SER A 313 -12.81 -4.08 0.97
C SER A 313 -13.10 -3.19 2.19
N GLY A 314 -14.28 -3.26 2.80
CA GLY A 314 -14.57 -2.48 4.02
C GLY A 314 -13.79 -2.93 5.26
N ILE A 315 -13.35 -4.20 5.35
CA ILE A 315 -12.45 -4.68 6.42
C ILE A 315 -11.08 -4.02 6.32
N LEU A 316 -10.63 -3.66 5.12
CA LEU A 316 -9.42 -2.83 4.94
C LEU A 316 -9.57 -1.41 5.52
N GLY A 317 -10.82 -0.99 5.81
CA GLY A 317 -11.18 0.27 6.45
C GLY A 317 -11.18 0.22 7.97
N PHE A 318 -10.88 -0.90 8.64
CA PHE A 318 -10.75 -0.94 10.10
C PHE A 318 -9.44 -0.29 10.54
N SER A 319 -9.43 0.41 11.68
CA SER A 319 -8.21 0.90 12.34
C SER A 319 -7.34 -0.23 12.91
N SER A 320 -6.13 0.08 13.38
CA SER A 320 -5.21 -0.92 13.94
C SER A 320 -5.68 -1.57 15.26
N SER A 321 -6.66 -0.98 15.95
CA SER A 321 -7.34 -1.57 17.11
C SER A 321 -8.71 -2.15 16.77
N SER A 322 -9.12 -2.14 15.50
CA SER A 322 -10.46 -2.55 15.02
C SER A 322 -11.65 -1.72 15.57
N GLU A 323 -11.44 -0.86 16.56
CA GLU A 323 -12.48 -0.09 17.26
C GLU A 323 -13.10 1.02 16.41
N THR A 324 -12.28 1.70 15.60
CA THR A 324 -12.69 2.79 14.70
C THR A 324 -12.41 2.46 13.24
N PHE A 325 -12.91 3.31 12.33
CA PHE A 325 -12.71 3.18 10.88
C PHE A 325 -11.73 4.22 10.34
N LEU A 326 -11.09 3.90 9.21
CA LEU A 326 -10.14 4.77 8.52
C LEU A 326 -10.83 5.94 7.80
N PRO A 327 -10.22 7.14 7.80
CA PRO A 327 -10.64 8.27 6.98
C PRO A 327 -10.48 7.97 5.48
N ALA A 328 -11.18 8.73 4.64
CA ALA A 328 -11.23 8.53 3.19
C ALA A 328 -9.81 8.60 2.56
N LYS A 329 -8.99 9.54 3.04
CA LYS A 329 -7.60 9.72 2.60
C LYS A 329 -6.72 8.49 2.84
N SER A 330 -6.90 7.79 3.96
CA SER A 330 -6.15 6.56 4.26
C SER A 330 -6.74 5.33 3.59
N TYR A 331 -8.01 5.35 3.22
CA TYR A 331 -8.69 4.19 2.64
C TYR A 331 -8.61 4.09 1.11
N THR A 332 -8.71 5.21 0.39
CA THR A 332 -8.78 5.23 -1.09
C THR A 332 -7.63 4.48 -1.82
N PRO A 333 -6.39 4.35 -1.31
CA PRO A 333 -5.37 3.47 -1.91
C PRO A 333 -5.76 2.00 -1.99
N TYR A 334 -6.51 1.49 -1.00
CA TYR A 334 -6.98 0.11 -1.00
C TYR A 334 -7.94 -0.16 -2.16
N LEU A 335 -8.83 0.80 -2.43
CA LEU A 335 -9.73 0.75 -3.60
C LEU A 335 -8.95 0.80 -4.90
N SER A 336 -7.95 1.68 -5.05
CA SER A 336 -7.12 1.71 -6.26
C SER A 336 -6.43 0.36 -6.53
N GLY A 337 -5.87 -0.28 -5.51
CA GLY A 337 -5.23 -1.60 -5.67
C GLY A 337 -6.21 -2.72 -6.02
N LEU A 338 -7.41 -2.75 -5.41
CA LEU A 338 -8.44 -3.73 -5.75
C LEU A 338 -9.08 -3.49 -7.13
N LEU A 339 -9.22 -2.23 -7.55
CA LEU A 339 -9.66 -1.89 -8.91
C LEU A 339 -8.62 -2.30 -9.95
N TYR A 340 -7.32 -2.16 -9.66
CA TYR A 340 -6.25 -2.63 -10.54
C TYR A 340 -6.31 -4.15 -10.77
N ILE A 341 -6.38 -4.94 -9.69
CA ILE A 341 -6.48 -6.41 -9.81
C ILE A 341 -7.77 -6.83 -10.56
N GLN A 342 -8.91 -6.18 -10.30
CA GLN A 342 -10.14 -6.45 -11.04
C GLN A 342 -10.01 -6.14 -12.54
N ARG A 343 -9.33 -5.05 -12.94
CA ARG A 343 -9.06 -4.75 -14.36
C ARG A 343 -8.29 -5.87 -15.04
N LEU A 344 -7.23 -6.38 -14.40
CA LEU A 344 -6.44 -7.50 -14.91
C LEU A 344 -7.29 -8.77 -15.06
N LEU A 345 -8.06 -9.14 -14.02
CA LEU A 345 -8.94 -10.32 -14.05
C LEU A 345 -10.03 -10.22 -15.11
N PHE A 346 -10.65 -9.05 -15.30
CA PHE A 346 -11.65 -8.84 -16.35
C PHE A 346 -11.06 -8.82 -17.75
N LEU A 347 -9.85 -8.28 -17.93
CA LEU A 347 -9.14 -8.37 -19.20
C LEU A 347 -8.82 -9.82 -19.56
N GLU A 348 -8.30 -10.60 -18.61
CA GLU A 348 -8.02 -12.02 -18.81
C GLU A 348 -9.32 -12.80 -19.09
N MET A 349 -10.44 -12.48 -18.43
CA MET A 349 -11.72 -13.14 -18.72
C MET A 349 -12.23 -12.83 -20.13
N ALA A 350 -12.02 -11.59 -20.59
CA ALA A 350 -12.44 -11.13 -21.90
C ALA A 350 -11.54 -11.67 -23.02
N LEU A 351 -10.22 -11.63 -22.84
CA LEU A 351 -9.23 -11.78 -23.90
C LEU A 351 -8.02 -12.59 -23.44
N PRO A 352 -8.21 -13.81 -22.89
CA PRO A 352 -7.11 -14.56 -22.29
C PRO A 352 -6.07 -14.94 -23.34
N LEU A 353 -4.79 -14.91 -22.97
CA LEU A 353 -3.70 -15.33 -23.85
C LEU A 353 -3.64 -16.85 -24.07
N ARG A 354 -4.30 -17.64 -23.22
CA ARG A 354 -4.32 -19.11 -23.22
C ARG A 354 -5.76 -19.59 -23.01
N ASP A 355 -6.09 -20.82 -23.38
CA ASP A 355 -7.38 -21.40 -23.01
C ASP A 355 -7.44 -21.70 -21.50
N TYR A 356 -8.64 -21.64 -20.91
CA TYR A 356 -8.96 -22.20 -19.60
C TYR A 356 -10.08 -23.25 -19.77
N PRO A 357 -9.75 -24.51 -20.14
CA PRO A 357 -10.76 -25.55 -20.42
C PRO A 357 -11.71 -25.80 -19.25
N THR A 358 -11.23 -25.71 -18.00
CA THR A 358 -12.03 -25.93 -16.77
C THR A 358 -13.10 -24.85 -16.56
N LEU A 359 -12.90 -23.68 -17.17
CA LEU A 359 -13.82 -22.53 -17.10
C LEU A 359 -14.60 -22.30 -18.41
N GLU A 360 -14.39 -23.14 -19.42
CA GLU A 360 -14.94 -22.98 -20.78
C GLU A 360 -14.54 -21.63 -21.44
N LEU A 361 -13.41 -21.04 -21.06
CA LEU A 361 -12.91 -19.78 -21.64
C LEU A 361 -11.87 -20.05 -22.73
N SER A 362 -12.25 -19.84 -23.99
CA SER A 362 -11.30 -19.94 -25.12
C SER A 362 -10.34 -18.75 -25.18
N GLN A 363 -9.14 -18.98 -25.71
CA GLN A 363 -8.12 -17.97 -26.05
C GLN A 363 -8.73 -16.77 -26.83
N ARG A 364 -8.12 -15.59 -26.70
CA ARG A 364 -8.52 -14.40 -27.46
C ARG A 364 -8.49 -14.67 -28.98
N PRO A 365 -9.54 -14.30 -29.72
CA PRO A 365 -9.55 -14.42 -31.18
C PRO A 365 -8.55 -13.45 -31.82
N ARG A 366 -8.10 -13.72 -33.06
CA ARG A 366 -7.22 -12.80 -33.81
C ARG A 366 -7.91 -11.51 -34.24
N THR A 367 -9.22 -11.57 -34.49
CA THR A 367 -10.09 -10.45 -34.84
C THR A 367 -11.24 -10.37 -33.85
N LYS A 368 -12.00 -9.26 -33.83
CA LYS A 368 -13.16 -9.05 -32.95
C LYS A 368 -12.88 -9.10 -31.44
N GLN A 369 -11.66 -8.72 -31.06
CA GLN A 369 -11.26 -8.65 -29.65
C GLN A 369 -12.02 -7.56 -28.89
N LEU A 370 -12.29 -6.41 -29.54
CA LEU A 370 -13.03 -5.31 -28.94
C LEU A 370 -14.48 -5.70 -28.63
N GLU A 371 -15.19 -6.40 -29.52
CA GLU A 371 -16.56 -6.87 -29.23
C GLU A 371 -16.59 -7.82 -28.02
N ARG A 372 -15.61 -8.72 -27.90
CA ARG A 372 -15.51 -9.64 -26.75
C ARG A 372 -15.20 -8.90 -25.44
N LEU A 373 -14.34 -7.87 -25.50
CA LEU A 373 -14.05 -6.99 -24.37
C LEU A 373 -15.26 -6.13 -23.97
N GLU A 374 -15.99 -5.58 -24.93
CA GLU A 374 -17.17 -4.74 -24.67
C GLU A 374 -18.28 -5.48 -23.93
N VAL A 375 -18.48 -6.77 -24.18
CA VAL A 375 -19.43 -7.62 -23.42
C VAL A 375 -19.07 -7.66 -21.94
N VAL A 376 -17.78 -7.82 -21.62
CA VAL A 376 -17.28 -7.83 -20.23
C VAL A 376 -17.30 -6.43 -19.62
N ARG A 377 -16.79 -5.43 -20.35
CA ARG A 377 -16.68 -4.05 -19.89
C ARG A 377 -18.05 -3.47 -19.55
N LYS A 378 -19.03 -3.57 -20.46
CA LYS A 378 -20.39 -3.07 -20.22
C LYS A 378 -21.03 -3.74 -19.00
N LYS A 379 -20.85 -5.06 -18.83
CA LYS A 379 -21.52 -5.80 -17.76
C LYS A 379 -20.92 -5.60 -16.36
N TYR A 380 -19.61 -5.38 -16.25
CA TYR A 380 -18.94 -5.36 -14.94
C TYR A 380 -18.08 -4.12 -14.67
N MET A 381 -17.64 -3.38 -15.69
CA MET A 381 -16.68 -2.27 -15.55
C MET A 381 -17.29 -0.88 -15.76
N VAL A 382 -18.60 -0.80 -16.01
CA VAL A 382 -19.34 0.45 -16.27
C VAL A 382 -20.36 0.67 -15.15
N ILE A 383 -20.59 1.94 -14.81
CA ILE A 383 -21.57 2.38 -13.80
C ILE A 383 -23.01 2.06 -14.28
N GLY A 384 -23.87 1.62 -13.36
CA GLY A 384 -25.27 1.25 -13.61
C GLY A 384 -25.54 -0.26 -13.65
N PHE A 385 -24.55 -1.12 -13.42
CA PHE A 385 -24.68 -2.58 -13.48
C PHE A 385 -24.60 -3.29 -12.11
N GLN A 386 -24.41 -2.54 -11.03
CA GLN A 386 -24.34 -3.02 -9.65
C GLN A 386 -23.24 -4.07 -9.43
N SER A 387 -22.05 -3.85 -10.01
CA SER A 387 -20.88 -4.69 -9.79
C SER A 387 -20.06 -4.25 -8.58
N ALA A 388 -19.26 -5.16 -8.01
CA ALA A 388 -18.28 -4.82 -6.98
C ALA A 388 -17.27 -3.74 -7.46
N PHE A 389 -16.94 -3.76 -8.75
CA PHE A 389 -16.05 -2.80 -9.39
C PHE A 389 -16.67 -1.39 -9.48
N GLU A 390 -17.95 -1.30 -9.83
CA GLU A 390 -18.70 -0.04 -9.84
C GLU A 390 -18.73 0.60 -8.45
N GLU A 391 -19.08 -0.17 -7.41
CA GLU A 391 -19.13 0.39 -6.05
C GLU A 391 -17.74 0.85 -5.59
N MET A 392 -16.68 0.09 -5.90
CA MET A 392 -15.30 0.52 -5.58
C MET A 392 -14.87 1.77 -6.34
N ILE A 393 -15.32 1.99 -7.59
CA ILE A 393 -15.13 3.26 -8.29
C ILE A 393 -15.90 4.38 -7.59
N SER A 394 -17.18 4.16 -7.29
CA SER A 394 -18.06 5.14 -6.64
C SER A 394 -17.52 5.59 -5.28
N LEU A 395 -17.14 4.65 -4.42
CA LEU A 395 -16.48 4.89 -3.13
C LEU A 395 -15.13 5.62 -3.31
N ARG A 396 -14.33 5.28 -4.32
CA ARG A 396 -13.02 5.91 -4.54
C ARG A 396 -13.17 7.36 -5.00
N SER A 397 -14.08 7.63 -5.92
CA SER A 397 -14.35 8.98 -6.42
C SER A 397 -14.92 9.86 -5.30
N TYR A 398 -15.90 9.38 -4.54
CA TYR A 398 -16.43 10.09 -3.38
C TYR A 398 -15.36 10.31 -2.31
N GLY A 399 -14.59 9.28 -1.98
CA GLY A 399 -13.51 9.34 -1.00
C GLY A 399 -12.39 10.31 -1.39
N ARG A 400 -12.06 10.43 -2.69
CA ARG A 400 -11.11 11.45 -3.19
C ARG A 400 -11.61 12.89 -2.98
N VAL A 401 -12.92 13.12 -3.04
CA VAL A 401 -13.51 14.44 -2.73
C VAL A 401 -13.45 14.71 -1.22
N ILE A 402 -13.89 13.78 -0.38
CA ILE A 402 -13.83 13.94 1.09
C ILE A 402 -12.39 14.10 1.60
N ALA A 403 -11.43 13.36 1.04
CA ALA A 403 -10.01 13.45 1.40
C ALA A 403 -9.36 14.81 1.10
N ARG A 404 -10.01 15.70 0.32
CA ARG A 404 -9.60 17.09 0.11
C ARG A 404 -10.09 18.02 1.23
N SER A 405 -11.21 17.68 1.89
CA SER A 405 -11.73 18.40 3.07
C SER A 405 -11.24 17.83 4.41
N GLU A 406 -10.78 16.58 4.44
CA GLU A 406 -10.11 15.99 5.62
C GLU A 406 -8.79 16.73 5.91
N SER A 407 -8.59 17.13 7.16
CA SER A 407 -7.34 17.75 7.61
C SER A 407 -6.13 16.83 7.36
N PRO A 408 -4.94 17.36 6.99
CA PRO A 408 -3.76 16.54 6.77
C PRO A 408 -3.40 15.69 8.00
N ALA A 409 -3.01 14.42 7.77
CA ALA A 409 -2.63 13.49 8.83
C ALA A 409 -1.38 13.92 9.64
N PHE A 410 -0.61 14.87 9.10
CA PHE A 410 0.44 15.59 9.81
C PHE A 410 -0.01 17.04 10.02
N LEU A 411 -0.47 17.37 11.22
CA LEU A 411 -0.56 18.77 11.64
C LEU A 411 0.80 19.15 12.22
N LEU A 412 1.58 19.93 11.48
CA LEU A 412 2.70 20.66 12.05
C LEU A 412 2.11 21.78 12.92
N ARG A 413 2.07 21.56 14.23
CA ARG A 413 1.63 22.57 15.19
C ARG A 413 2.86 23.31 15.74
N TRP A 414 2.82 24.63 15.70
CA TRP A 414 3.76 25.46 16.44
C TRP A 414 3.32 25.54 17.91
N SER A 415 4.28 25.67 18.82
CA SER A 415 4.02 26.16 20.18
C SER A 415 3.63 27.64 20.15
N GLU A 416 2.90 28.11 21.17
CA GLU A 416 2.40 29.51 21.22
C GLU A 416 3.50 30.58 21.24
N ASP A 417 4.75 30.19 21.50
CA ASP A 417 5.95 31.03 21.50
C ASP A 417 6.77 30.97 20.19
N ASP A 418 6.25 30.26 19.17
CA ASP A 418 6.90 29.96 17.89
C ASP A 418 8.30 29.31 18.02
N GLN A 419 8.66 28.74 19.19
CA GLN A 419 9.97 28.12 19.40
C GLN A 419 10.01 26.63 19.10
N THR A 420 8.89 25.93 18.98
CA THR A 420 8.86 24.47 18.79
C THR A 420 7.85 24.07 17.73
N VAL A 421 8.29 23.27 16.76
CA VAL A 421 7.41 22.59 15.80
C VAL A 421 7.16 21.17 16.31
N HIS A 422 5.91 20.77 16.47
CA HIS A 422 5.53 19.39 16.77
C HIS A 422 4.88 18.74 15.54
N CYS A 423 5.27 17.50 15.24
CA CYS A 423 4.64 16.67 14.22
C CYS A 423 3.74 15.63 14.91
N GLY A 424 2.50 16.05 15.24
CA GLY A 424 1.63 15.27 16.13
C GLY A 424 2.34 14.94 17.46
N ASP A 425 2.29 13.67 17.85
CA ASP A 425 3.01 13.10 19.00
C ASP A 425 4.29 12.34 18.60
N LEU A 426 4.66 12.34 17.32
CA LEU A 426 5.79 11.55 16.81
C LEU A 426 7.15 12.14 17.22
N PHE A 427 7.29 13.46 17.03
CA PHE A 427 8.50 14.19 17.39
C PHE A 427 8.19 15.68 17.52
N HIS A 428 9.11 16.39 18.17
CA HIS A 428 9.16 17.85 18.19
C HIS A 428 10.58 18.30 17.84
N ILE A 429 10.71 19.50 17.27
CA ILE A 429 11.99 20.15 16.98
C ILE A 429 11.88 21.58 17.47
N SER A 430 12.73 21.95 18.42
CA SER A 430 12.88 23.35 18.81
C SER A 430 13.68 24.13 17.76
N MET A 431 13.44 25.44 17.67
CA MET A 431 14.23 26.34 16.85
C MET A 431 15.69 26.44 17.32
N ALA A 432 16.02 25.99 18.54
CA ALA A 432 17.40 25.83 18.98
C ALA A 432 18.05 24.60 18.31
N GLU A 433 17.39 23.44 18.35
CA GLU A 433 17.85 22.21 17.68
C GLU A 433 17.90 22.37 16.16
N PHE A 434 16.91 23.03 15.56
CA PHE A 434 16.91 23.33 14.13
C PHE A 434 18.08 24.23 13.73
N ARG A 435 18.41 25.25 14.52
CA ARG A 435 19.61 26.10 14.29
C ARG A 435 20.92 25.33 14.52
N LEU A 436 20.91 24.28 15.33
CA LEU A 436 22.04 23.37 15.51
C LEU A 436 22.16 22.32 14.40
N LEU A 437 21.11 22.05 13.62
CA LEU A 437 21.14 21.08 12.51
C LEU A 437 22.22 21.41 11.48
N SER A 438 22.36 22.67 11.08
CA SER A 438 23.41 23.11 10.15
C SER A 438 24.81 22.88 10.72
N LYS A 439 25.01 23.18 12.01
CA LYS A 439 26.27 22.92 12.73
C LYS A 439 26.55 21.42 12.84
N HIS A 440 25.53 20.60 13.11
CA HIS A 440 25.65 19.16 13.18
C HIS A 440 26.01 18.56 11.82
N ILE A 441 25.34 18.98 10.73
CA ILE A 441 25.66 18.56 9.36
C ILE A 441 27.11 18.94 9.03
N VAL A 442 27.54 20.19 9.25
CA VAL A 442 28.94 20.61 9.03
C VAL A 442 29.91 19.73 9.83
N GLN A 443 29.63 19.46 11.10
CA GLN A 443 30.47 18.58 11.94
C GLN A 443 30.52 17.14 11.41
N GLN A 444 29.40 16.56 10.98
CA GLN A 444 29.38 15.21 10.39
C GLN A 444 30.10 15.17 9.05
N THR A 445 29.94 16.19 8.19
CA THR A 445 30.64 16.32 6.92
C THR A 445 32.15 16.49 7.12
N ASP A 446 32.60 17.29 8.09
CA ASP A 446 34.02 17.42 8.43
C ASP A 446 34.60 16.11 9.00
N MET A 447 33.86 15.41 9.87
CA MET A 447 34.28 14.08 10.36
C MET A 447 34.38 13.05 9.24
N LEU A 448 33.39 13.01 8.34
CA LEU A 448 33.37 12.11 7.18
C LEU A 448 34.49 12.45 6.19
N ARG A 449 34.76 13.74 5.96
CA ARG A 449 35.88 14.24 5.16
C ARG A 449 37.21 13.80 5.74
N GLU A 450 37.46 13.99 7.04
CA GLU A 450 38.71 13.55 7.68
C GLU A 450 38.91 12.03 7.59
N GLU A 451 37.83 11.24 7.71
CA GLU A 451 37.86 9.79 7.52
C GLU A 451 38.19 9.40 6.07
N LEU A 452 37.42 9.91 5.09
CA LEU A 452 37.60 9.59 3.67
C LEU A 452 38.91 10.14 3.10
N MET A 453 39.43 11.24 3.64
CA MET A 453 40.71 11.80 3.22
C MET A 453 41.91 11.19 3.97
N PHE A 454 41.71 10.24 4.90
CA PHE A 454 42.78 9.65 5.71
C PHE A 454 43.67 10.70 6.42
N GLY A 455 43.04 11.80 6.87
CA GLY A 455 43.72 12.97 7.43
C GLY A 455 44.65 13.71 6.44
N TRP A 456 44.40 13.63 5.13
CA TRP A 456 45.08 14.40 4.09
C TRP A 456 44.54 15.85 4.09
N GLY A 457 44.99 16.62 5.09
CA GLY A 457 44.53 17.97 5.39
C GLY A 457 44.97 19.08 4.42
N ARG A 458 45.01 18.83 3.10
CA ARG A 458 45.13 19.95 2.15
C ARG A 458 43.80 20.69 2.11
N PHE A 459 43.79 21.91 2.64
CA PHE A 459 42.68 22.84 2.45
C PHE A 459 42.69 23.34 1.00
N VAL A 460 41.83 22.77 0.16
CA VAL A 460 41.52 23.33 -1.16
C VAL A 460 40.51 24.46 -0.93
N ASP A 461 40.93 25.70 -1.16
CA ASP A 461 40.02 26.84 -1.13
C ASP A 461 39.10 26.80 -2.36
N LEU A 462 37.90 26.25 -2.15
CA LEU A 462 36.88 26.09 -3.20
C LEU A 462 36.49 27.43 -3.86
N SER A 463 36.67 28.57 -3.17
CA SER A 463 36.39 29.90 -3.75
C SER A 463 37.42 30.33 -4.81
N ARG A 464 38.59 29.68 -4.83
CA ARG A 464 39.67 29.93 -5.81
C ARG A 464 39.77 28.85 -6.89
N LEU A 465 39.03 27.76 -6.73
CA LEU A 465 39.01 26.65 -7.67
C LEU A 465 38.45 27.13 -9.01
N LYS A 466 39.16 26.82 -10.09
CA LYS A 466 38.77 27.21 -11.45
C LYS A 466 38.47 25.98 -12.28
N ASP A 467 37.31 25.99 -12.91
CA ASP A 467 36.91 24.99 -13.87
C ASP A 467 36.58 25.67 -15.19
N ASP A 468 36.71 24.94 -16.30
CA ASP A 468 36.31 25.39 -17.62
C ASP A 468 35.33 24.37 -18.22
N LEU A 469 34.06 24.54 -17.87
CA LEU A 469 32.94 23.71 -18.34
C LEU A 469 32.73 23.79 -19.88
N LYS A 470 33.47 24.64 -20.59
CA LYS A 470 33.47 24.70 -22.07
C LYS A 470 34.59 23.87 -22.68
N ASN A 471 35.58 23.44 -21.90
CA ASN A 471 36.61 22.53 -22.39
C ASN A 471 36.09 21.08 -22.33
N ALA A 472 35.81 20.52 -23.50
CA ALA A 472 35.38 19.14 -23.71
C ALA A 472 36.52 18.21 -24.17
N GLU A 473 37.79 18.62 -24.03
CA GLU A 473 38.94 17.76 -24.29
C GLU A 473 38.94 16.54 -23.38
N GLU A 474 39.22 15.37 -23.95
CA GLU A 474 39.22 14.10 -23.23
C GLU A 474 40.29 14.11 -22.11
N GLY A 475 39.85 13.87 -20.86
CA GLY A 475 40.70 13.94 -19.68
C GLY A 475 40.81 15.32 -19.02
N PHE A 476 40.16 16.37 -19.55
CA PHE A 476 40.06 17.65 -18.86
C PHE A 476 39.09 17.60 -17.66
N SER A 477 39.46 18.25 -16.57
CA SER A 477 38.59 18.55 -15.43
C SER A 477 39.19 19.67 -14.57
N PHE A 478 38.44 20.16 -13.58
CA PHE A 478 39.00 21.04 -12.55
C PHE A 478 40.25 20.46 -11.84
N VAL A 479 40.46 19.14 -11.84
CA VAL A 479 41.67 18.53 -11.25
C VAL A 479 42.91 18.79 -12.11
N THR A 480 42.76 18.75 -13.44
CA THR A 480 43.86 18.97 -14.40
C THR A 480 44.05 20.45 -14.78
N HIS A 481 43.13 21.33 -14.40
CA HIS A 481 43.25 22.77 -14.60
C HIS A 481 44.44 23.37 -13.80
N GLN A 482 45.49 23.79 -14.50
CA GLN A 482 46.80 24.19 -13.96
C GLN A 482 46.76 25.16 -12.76
N LYS A 483 45.79 26.09 -12.71
CA LYS A 483 45.72 27.09 -11.60
C LYS A 483 45.28 26.48 -10.26
N ASN A 484 44.80 25.23 -10.24
CA ASN A 484 44.27 24.60 -9.03
C ASN A 484 45.33 23.80 -8.26
N ASN A 485 46.44 23.39 -8.89
CA ASN A 485 47.58 22.69 -8.25
C ASN A 485 47.19 21.41 -7.44
N ILE A 486 46.21 20.66 -7.97
CA ILE A 486 45.67 19.41 -7.39
C ILE A 486 45.78 18.20 -8.34
N ASP A 487 46.46 18.35 -9.48
CA ASP A 487 46.73 17.29 -10.45
C ASP A 487 47.33 16.01 -9.82
N ASN A 488 48.24 16.18 -8.86
CA ASN A 488 48.90 15.11 -8.12
C ASN A 488 48.25 14.81 -6.75
N ALA A 489 47.08 15.39 -6.45
CA ALA A 489 46.40 15.19 -5.17
C ALA A 489 46.01 13.73 -4.93
N TYR A 490 45.52 13.05 -5.97
CA TYR A 490 45.08 11.66 -5.88
C TYR A 490 46.23 10.71 -5.52
N LEU A 491 47.45 10.98 -6.00
CA LEU A 491 48.64 10.18 -5.65
C LEU A 491 48.98 10.31 -4.16
N GLN A 492 48.92 11.52 -3.60
CA GLN A 492 49.17 11.77 -2.18
C GLN A 492 48.08 11.15 -1.30
N LEU A 493 46.82 11.18 -1.76
CA LEU A 493 45.70 10.53 -1.09
C LEU A 493 45.83 8.99 -1.12
N CYS A 494 46.22 8.41 -2.26
CA CYS A 494 46.51 6.98 -2.39
C CYS A 494 47.70 6.55 -1.51
N GLU A 495 48.76 7.34 -1.45
CA GLU A 495 49.90 7.11 -0.54
C GLU A 495 49.44 7.12 0.93
N ARG A 496 48.59 8.08 1.32
CA ARG A 496 47.99 8.14 2.67
C ARG A 496 47.10 6.93 2.95
N ALA A 497 46.20 6.58 2.03
CA ALA A 497 45.31 5.42 2.14
C ALA A 497 46.10 4.11 2.34
N CYS A 498 47.29 4.00 1.78
CA CYS A 498 48.20 2.85 1.93
C CYS A 498 49.09 2.89 3.19
N SER A 499 49.38 4.07 3.76
CA SER A 499 50.38 4.24 4.83
C SER A 499 49.80 4.48 6.22
N VAL A 500 48.50 4.80 6.34
CA VAL A 500 47.86 5.14 7.61
C VAL A 500 47.64 3.92 8.51
N ARG A 501 48.14 4.01 9.76
CA ARG A 501 48.17 2.91 10.75
C ARG A 501 46.80 2.37 11.21
N ARG A 502 45.71 3.10 11.00
CA ARG A 502 44.34 2.69 11.35
C ARG A 502 43.37 3.11 10.24
N GLY A 503 42.64 2.16 9.68
CA GLY A 503 41.67 2.43 8.60
C GLY A 503 42.26 2.48 7.19
N GLY A 504 43.58 2.27 7.01
CA GLY A 504 44.20 2.17 5.70
C GLY A 504 43.61 1.05 4.82
N LEU A 505 43.64 1.26 3.50
CA LEU A 505 43.02 0.39 2.50
C LEU A 505 43.89 -0.81 2.09
N THR A 506 45.14 -0.88 2.54
CA THR A 506 46.06 -1.99 2.23
C THR A 506 46.58 -2.68 3.49
N VAL A 507 46.91 -3.97 3.35
CA VAL A 507 47.53 -4.80 4.39
C VAL A 507 48.65 -5.61 3.74
N ARG A 508 49.88 -5.44 4.23
CA ARG A 508 51.09 -6.11 3.70
C ARG A 508 51.29 -5.95 2.17
N GLY A 509 50.95 -4.77 1.63
CA GLY A 509 51.08 -4.46 0.20
C GLY A 509 49.89 -4.87 -0.68
N ASN A 510 48.90 -5.59 -0.15
CA ASN A 510 47.70 -5.99 -0.89
C ASN A 510 46.48 -5.18 -0.45
N TRP A 511 45.53 -4.92 -1.38
CA TRP A 511 44.27 -4.24 -1.08
C TRP A 511 43.38 -5.07 -0.14
N ASN A 512 42.86 -4.43 0.91
CA ASN A 512 41.89 -5.01 1.81
C ASN A 512 40.47 -4.75 1.28
N GLN A 513 39.91 -5.70 0.53
CA GLN A 513 38.60 -5.57 -0.12
C GLN A 513 37.46 -5.16 0.85
N LYS A 514 37.49 -5.62 2.11
CA LYS A 514 36.48 -5.21 3.11
C LYS A 514 36.62 -3.74 3.52
N ALA A 515 37.85 -3.23 3.62
CA ALA A 515 38.09 -1.81 3.89
C ALA A 515 37.74 -0.94 2.67
N VAL A 516 38.09 -1.38 1.46
CA VAL A 516 37.74 -0.69 0.20
C VAL A 516 36.22 -0.64 0.01
N PHE A 517 35.49 -1.75 0.21
CA PHE A 517 34.03 -1.76 0.10
C PHE A 517 33.38 -0.80 1.11
N LYS A 518 33.84 -0.81 2.38
CA LYS A 518 33.35 0.11 3.42
C LYS A 518 33.66 1.58 3.09
N TYR A 519 34.80 1.85 2.47
CA TYR A 519 35.18 3.19 2.01
C TYR A 519 34.24 3.66 0.89
N SER A 520 34.05 2.85 -0.15
CA SER A 520 33.13 3.16 -1.26
C SER A 520 31.68 3.34 -0.77
N SER A 521 31.20 2.51 0.15
CA SER A 521 29.85 2.64 0.73
C SER A 521 29.67 3.90 1.59
N ARG A 522 30.76 4.55 2.04
CA ARG A 522 30.73 5.82 2.78
C ARG A 522 30.88 7.03 1.87
N GLY A 523 31.57 6.88 0.72
CA GLY A 523 31.70 7.93 -0.29
C GLY A 523 30.46 8.08 -1.19
N GLY A 524 29.68 7.02 -1.41
CA GLY A 524 28.50 7.03 -2.28
C GLY A 524 27.19 7.51 -1.64
N VAL A 525 27.24 8.30 -0.55
CA VAL A 525 26.07 8.78 0.22
C VAL A 525 26.02 10.32 0.24
N VAL A 526 26.66 10.97 -0.75
CA VAL A 526 26.66 12.43 -0.97
C VAL A 526 26.10 12.72 -2.36
#